data_AF-A0A3M8P9U4-F1
#
_entry.id   AF-A0A3M8P9U4-F1
#
_cell.length_a   1.000
_cell.length_b   1.000
_cell.length_c   1.000
_cell.angle_alpha   90.00
_cell.angle_beta   90.00
_cell.angle_gamma   90.00
#
_symmetry.space_group_name_H-M   'P 1'
#
loop_
_entity.id
_entity.type
_entity.pdbx_description
1 polymer ?
#
loop_
_entity_poly.entity_id
_entity_poly.type
_entity_poly.pdbx_seq_one_letter_code
_entity_poly.pdbx_strand_id
1 'polypeptide(L)'
;MEENMYSIELLHQGKYESWDFKDEKTRDEMFEKVKKEFADRRIDEKNEDVDDSKIVQLSATNLKIKDDGVSQTVPYEWYRSSAFNDILVSLNHRYEDLE
;
A
#
# COMPACT_ATOMS: atom_id res chain seq x y z
N MET A 1 -25.82 -5.54 1.59
CA MET A 1 -25.09 -4.27 1.49
C MET A 1 -23.84 -4.59 0.70
N GLU A 2 -23.56 -3.83 -0.35
CA GLU A 2 -22.33 -3.99 -1.12
C GLU A 2 -21.23 -3.28 -0.33
N GLU A 3 -20.37 -4.06 0.32
CA GLU A 3 -19.24 -3.52 1.06
C GLU A 3 -18.11 -3.28 0.06
N ASN A 4 -17.90 -2.02 -0.32
CA ASN A 4 -16.65 -1.62 -0.94
C ASN A 4 -15.56 -1.71 0.12
N MET A 5 -14.48 -2.43 -0.17
CA MET A 5 -13.34 -2.51 0.73
C MET A 5 -12.21 -1.63 0.20
N TYR A 6 -11.72 -0.73 1.05
CA TYR A 6 -10.59 0.15 0.75
C TYR A 6 -9.44 -0.28 1.64
N SER A 7 -8.30 -0.63 1.06
CA SER A 7 -7.16 -1.10 1.85
C SER A 7 -5.84 -0.48 1.40
N ILE A 8 -4.90 -0.44 2.34
CA ILE A 8 -3.47 -0.31 2.06
C ILE A 8 -2.84 -1.66 2.33
N GLU A 9 -1.93 -2.09 1.47
CA GLU A 9 -1.23 -3.36 1.61
C GLU A 9 0.28 -3.13 1.53
N LEU A 10 1.03 -3.87 2.34
CA LEU A 10 2.49 -3.84 2.38
C LEU A 10 3.03 -5.26 2.17
N LEU A 11 3.77 -5.45 1.07
CA LEU A 11 4.31 -6.74 0.67
C LEU A 11 5.84 -6.70 0.65
N HIS A 12 6.47 -7.68 1.30
CA HIS A 12 7.93 -7.87 1.28
C HIS A 12 8.32 -9.32 1.56
N GLN A 13 9.01 -9.99 0.62
CA GLN A 13 9.52 -11.37 0.79
C GLN A 13 8.47 -12.37 1.33
N GLY A 14 7.23 -12.30 0.82
CA GLY A 14 6.13 -13.16 1.25
C GLY A 14 5.48 -12.76 2.59
N LYS A 15 5.98 -11.73 3.27
CA LYS A 15 5.26 -11.04 4.36
C LYS A 15 4.25 -10.09 3.75
N TYR A 16 3.03 -10.13 4.27
CA TYR A 16 1.91 -9.33 3.81
C TYR A 16 1.19 -8.77 5.03
N GLU A 17 0.99 -7.46 5.03
CA GLU A 17 0.21 -6.73 6.04
C GLU A 17 -0.81 -5.85 5.31
N SER A 18 -2.01 -5.71 5.89
CA SER A 18 -3.10 -4.95 5.30
C SER A 18 -3.88 -4.15 6.34
N TRP A 19 -4.31 -2.95 5.97
CA TRP A 19 -5.13 -2.06 6.78
C TRP A 19 -6.39 -1.69 6.01
N ASP A 20 -7.55 -1.85 6.64
CA ASP A 20 -8.86 -1.61 6.02
C ASP A 20 -9.43 -0.26 6.42
N PHE A 21 -10.00 0.46 5.47
CA PHE A 21 -10.52 1.80 5.65
C PHE A 21 -12.01 1.84 5.33
N LYS A 22 -12.73 2.67 6.08
CA LYS A 22 -14.18 2.90 5.91
C LYS A 22 -14.51 3.59 4.59
N ASP A 23 -13.57 4.36 4.05
CA ASP A 23 -13.75 5.15 2.83
C ASP A 23 -12.43 5.34 2.07
N GLU A 24 -12.57 5.58 0.75
CA GLU A 24 -11.46 5.79 -0.18
C GLU A 24 -10.58 6.98 0.20
N LYS A 25 -11.18 8.06 0.71
CA LYS A 25 -10.48 9.30 0.99
C LYS A 25 -9.50 9.11 2.15
N THR A 26 -9.94 8.47 3.23
CA THR A 26 -9.09 8.17 4.39
C THR A 26 -7.93 7.25 3.99
N ARG A 27 -8.19 6.23 3.16
CA ARG A 27 -7.18 5.36 2.57
C ARG A 27 -6.16 6.15 1.77
N ASP A 28 -6.62 6.97 0.82
CA ASP A 28 -5.76 7.77 -0.07
C ASP A 28 -4.89 8.76 0.71
N GLU A 29 -5.47 9.43 1.72
CA GLU A 29 -4.73 10.34 2.58
C GLU A 29 -3.62 9.64 3.35
N MET A 30 -3.87 8.43 3.87
CA MET A 30 -2.83 7.64 4.53
C MET A 30 -1.76 7.20 3.54
N PHE A 31 -2.16 6.68 2.38
CA PHE A 31 -1.24 6.23 1.33
C PHE A 31 -0.32 7.37 0.88
N GLU A 32 -0.86 8.57 0.63
CA GLU A 32 -0.07 9.74 0.23
C GLU A 32 0.84 10.25 1.36
N LYS A 33 0.44 10.16 2.63
CA LYS A 33 1.31 10.53 3.77
C LYS A 33 2.53 9.60 3.84
N VAL A 34 2.31 8.29 3.77
CA VAL A 34 3.40 7.30 3.78
C VAL A 34 4.30 7.49 2.55
N LYS A 35 3.71 7.69 1.38
CA LYS A 35 4.46 7.92 0.13
C LYS A 35 5.36 9.16 0.20
N LYS A 36 4.89 10.24 0.82
CA LYS A 36 5.68 11.46 1.03
C LYS A 36 6.77 11.26 2.09
N GLU A 37 6.47 10.54 3.16
CA GLU A 37 7.41 10.26 4.25
C GLU A 37 8.61 9.45 3.79
N PHE A 38 8.41 8.47 2.89
CA PHE A 38 9.45 7.56 2.41
C PHE A 38 9.93 7.85 0.99
N ALA A 39 9.71 9.07 0.49
CA ALA A 39 10.03 9.45 -0.89
C ALA A 39 11.53 9.30 -1.22
N ASP A 40 12.42 9.47 -0.24
CA ASP A 40 13.87 9.31 -0.37
C ASP A 40 14.31 7.85 -0.57
N ARG A 41 13.44 6.89 -0.26
CA ARG A 41 13.69 5.44 -0.35
C ARG A 41 12.89 4.78 -1.47
N ARG A 42 12.12 5.56 -2.23
CA ARG A 42 11.33 5.09 -3.37
C ARG A 42 12.26 4.62 -4.50
N ILE A 43 11.84 3.56 -5.19
CA ILE A 43 12.48 3.05 -6.39
C ILE A 43 11.66 3.56 -7.58
N ASP A 44 12.19 4.55 -8.28
CA ASP A 44 11.51 5.16 -9.43
C ASP A 44 11.60 4.29 -10.69
N GLU A 45 12.69 3.54 -10.84
CA GLU A 45 12.90 2.61 -11.96
C GLU A 45 12.30 1.24 -11.64
N LYS A 46 11.01 1.09 -11.95
CA LYS A 46 10.28 -0.19 -11.89
C LYS A 46 10.65 -1.05 -13.09
N ASN A 47 11.87 -1.60 -13.09
CA ASN A 47 12.34 -2.52 -14.13
C ASN A 47 11.95 -3.97 -13.80
N GLU A 48 11.66 -4.79 -14.81
CA GLU A 48 11.30 -6.21 -14.66
C GLU A 48 12.43 -7.06 -14.06
N ASP A 49 13.67 -6.55 -14.08
CA ASP A 49 14.86 -7.21 -13.51
C ASP A 49 15.08 -6.91 -12.02
N VAL A 50 14.23 -6.11 -11.38
CA VAL A 50 14.37 -5.81 -9.96
C VAL A 50 14.02 -7.04 -9.14
N ASP A 51 15.00 -7.55 -8.40
CA ASP A 51 14.85 -8.69 -7.49
C ASP A 51 13.78 -8.38 -6.42
N ASP A 52 12.67 -9.11 -6.45
CA ASP A 52 11.54 -8.98 -5.51
C ASP A 52 11.96 -9.08 -4.04
N SER A 53 13.05 -9.80 -3.74
CA SER A 53 13.59 -9.87 -2.38
C SER A 53 14.17 -8.54 -1.90
N LYS A 54 14.45 -7.61 -2.82
CA LYS A 54 15.07 -6.31 -2.56
C LYS A 54 14.07 -5.16 -2.55
N ILE A 55 12.79 -5.42 -2.79
CA ILE A 55 11.74 -4.39 -2.78
C ILE A 55 10.73 -4.60 -1.66
N VAL A 56 10.10 -3.49 -1.32
CA VAL A 56 8.86 -3.43 -0.54
C VAL A 56 7.83 -2.80 -1.45
N GLN A 57 6.70 -3.45 -1.65
CA GLN A 57 5.58 -2.88 -2.38
C GLN A 57 4.54 -2.36 -1.40
N LEU A 58 4.18 -1.09 -1.56
CA LEU A 58 3.04 -0.47 -0.89
C LEU A 58 1.95 -0.25 -1.95
N SER A 59 0.77 -0.84 -1.76
CA SER A 59 -0.38 -0.66 -2.65
C SER A 59 -1.57 -0.03 -1.94
N ALA A 60 -2.40 0.67 -2.70
CA ALA A 60 -3.69 1.19 -2.26
C ALA A 60 -4.79 0.51 -3.11
N THR A 61 -5.44 -0.49 -2.52
CA THR A 61 -6.38 -1.38 -3.22
C THR A 61 -7.82 -0.96 -2.94
N ASN A 62 -8.65 -1.02 -3.99
CA ASN A 62 -10.10 -0.88 -3.89
C ASN A 62 -10.70 -2.20 -4.36
N LEU A 63 -11.44 -2.92 -3.53
CA LEU A 63 -12.14 -4.13 -3.97
C LEU A 63 -13.63 -3.82 -4.15
N LYS A 64 -14.12 -3.89 -5.40
CA LYS A 64 -15.55 -3.81 -5.73
C LYS A 64 -16.06 -5.21 -6.08
N ILE A 65 -16.90 -5.79 -5.23
CA ILE A 65 -17.34 -7.19 -5.32
C ILE A 65 -18.31 -7.47 -6.50
N LYS A 66 -18.78 -6.45 -7.25
CA LYS A 66 -19.85 -6.61 -8.26
C LYS A 66 -19.67 -5.93 -9.62
N ASP A 67 -18.46 -5.58 -10.02
CA ASP A 67 -18.25 -5.11 -11.40
C ASP A 67 -17.59 -6.21 -12.22
N ASP A 68 -18.37 -6.80 -13.13
CA ASP A 68 -17.91 -7.75 -14.13
C ASP A 68 -16.72 -7.15 -14.90
N GLY A 69 -15.51 -7.57 -14.55
CA GLY A 69 -14.32 -7.38 -15.37
C GLY A 69 -13.77 -5.95 -15.45
N VAL A 70 -13.77 -5.18 -14.35
CA VAL A 70 -13.07 -3.89 -14.34
C VAL A 70 -11.64 -4.09 -13.82
N SER A 71 -10.67 -3.92 -14.71
CA SER A 71 -9.25 -3.70 -14.40
C SER A 71 -9.14 -2.50 -13.45
N GLN A 72 -9.24 -2.75 -12.15
CA GLN A 72 -8.94 -1.74 -11.15
C GLN A 72 -7.43 -1.54 -11.16
N THR A 73 -7.01 -0.37 -11.64
CA THR A 73 -5.60 0.03 -11.53
C THR A 73 -5.32 0.30 -10.06
N VAL A 74 -4.64 -0.64 -9.40
CA VAL A 74 -4.18 -0.50 -8.02
C VAL A 74 -2.94 0.40 -8.04
N PRO A 75 -2.98 1.63 -7.52
CA PRO A 75 -1.78 2.43 -7.33
C PRO A 75 -0.83 1.68 -6.39
N TYR A 76 0.44 1.57 -6.79
CA TYR A 76 1.48 0.98 -5.97
C TYR A 76 2.81 1.71 -6.15
N GLU A 77 3.61 1.66 -5.10
CA GLU A 77 4.98 2.17 -5.07
C GLU A 77 5.95 1.12 -4.57
N TRP A 78 7.16 1.15 -5.10
CA TRP A 78 8.26 0.30 -4.66
C TRP A 78 9.23 1.10 -3.82
N TYR A 79 9.71 0.49 -2.75
CA TYR A 79 10.72 1.02 -1.86
C TYR A 79 11.83 -0.01 -1.69
N ARG A 80 13.00 0.44 -1.25
CA ARG A 80 14.10 -0.46 -0.86
C ARG A 80 13.64 -1.40 0.27
N SER A 81 14.09 -2.66 0.25
CA SER A 81 13.79 -3.67 1.29
C SER A 81 13.99 -3.18 2.72
N SER A 82 15.02 -2.36 2.95
CA SER A 82 15.32 -1.75 4.24
C SER A 82 14.21 -0.84 4.80
N ALA A 83 13.27 -0.40 3.96
CA ALA A 83 12.17 0.45 4.37
C ALA A 83 10.98 -0.33 4.98
N PHE A 84 10.96 -1.67 4.90
CA PHE A 84 9.79 -2.47 5.30
C PHE A 84 9.33 -2.17 6.73
N ASN A 85 10.23 -2.31 7.71
CA ASN A 85 9.88 -2.14 9.12
C ASN A 85 9.47 -0.69 9.42
N ASP A 86 10.12 0.29 8.80
CA ASP A 86 9.82 1.70 9.05
C ASP A 86 8.45 2.08 8.47
N ILE A 87 8.12 1.58 7.27
CA ILE A 87 6.80 1.75 6.66
C ILE A 87 5.73 1.06 7.51
N LEU A 88 6.00 -0.18 7.96
CA LEU A 88 5.09 -0.94 8.83
C LEU A 88 4.78 -0.18 10.14
N VAL A 89 5.80 0.36 10.79
CA VAL A 89 5.63 1.14 12.03
C VAL A 89 4.86 2.43 11.77
N SER A 90 5.16 3.15 10.67
CA SER A 90 4.43 4.36 10.30
C SER A 90 2.95 4.08 10.03
N LEU A 91 2.64 3.00 9.29
CA LEU A 91 1.26 2.58 9.02
C LEU A 91 0.52 2.23 10.31
N ASN A 92 1.10 1.38 11.17
CA ASN A 92 0.46 0.98 12.42
C ASN A 92 0.14 2.19 13.32
N HIS A 93 1.12 3.07 13.54
CA HIS A 93 0.91 4.25 14.38
C HIS A 93 -0.19 5.16 13.83
N ARG A 94 -0.17 5.44 12.53
CA ARG A 94 -1.18 6.29 11.89
C ARG A 94 -2.56 5.65 11.85
N TYR A 95 -2.63 4.32 11.79
CA TYR A 95 -3.87 3.59 11.77
C TYR A 95 -4.51 3.53 13.16
N GLU A 96 -3.71 3.32 14.21
CA GLU A 96 -4.15 3.45 15.62
C GLU A 96 -4.74 4.84 15.91
N ASP A 97 -4.18 5.91 15.33
CA ASP A 97 -4.70 7.28 15.46
C ASP A 97 -6.06 7.53 14.77
N LEU A 98 -6.51 6.60 13.89
CA LEU A 98 -7.79 6.72 13.17
C LEU A 98 -8.95 6.00 13.86
N GLU A 99 -8.67 5.10 14.81
CA GLU A 99 -9.67 4.35 15.59
C GLU A 99 -10.13 5.11 16.84
#